data_AF-A0A260ZVQ5-F1
#
_entry.id   AF-A0A260ZVQ5-F1
#
_cell.length_a   1.000
_cell.length_b   1.000
_cell.length_c   1.000
_cell.angle_alpha   90.00
_cell.angle_beta   90.00
_cell.angle_gamma   90.00
#
_symmetry.space_group_name_H-M   'P 1'
#
loop_
_entity.id
_entity.type
_entity.pdbx_description
1 polymer ?
#
loop_
_entity_poly.entity_id
_entity_poly.type
_entity_poly.pdbx_seq_one_letter_code
_entity_poly.pdbx_strand_id
1 'polypeptide(L)'
;MSISPHKYNDSKWNIIPSTDITLGKDPKFPNSLSNWVITYGPIPHVLPSSYLLSESLRKHQKVHNYFVDDDDMYWTRHLIENLPEFTWETHVGLFHNLAEFTNMIYKYSDGTKKRLYMRTIPFLPLGDEEVKESRVFVDEVAIMIPLLKEQQDDPFENPERQHFEIFQRLNSNEPGNIGTIPLSKLEELLAEFDINKSLLTLVDDPAHIIGLKSMTWTGVPFKILSARGDQMINKNEATLYIFQSLVCGVVWEDVSFQEKLKVVNAIHSYAILGEGTYTPFDKVVSTIVRVKQSLSEIYQNRRSKFDVMYHKQSPNELISHEEYEELAVAFDLPLYKLANMKLVALPVWFLRVLLVLGWLHSFVQGSSRMKMYITIFSRVITTGLMPAVPAFDRQFVKDITKEAVGYMKNPLASESGQAKSSTLCAQRDMQKSSLESIQEQEGSTESSTENSKERCASNHKKPSNKLGS
;
A
#
# COMPACT_ATOMS: atom_id res chain seq x y z
N MET A 1 0.35 50.16 -12.70
CA MET A 1 -0.67 49.27 -12.10
C MET A 1 -0.20 48.93 -10.70
N SER A 2 -0.84 49.45 -9.65
CA SER A 2 -0.52 49.03 -8.28
C SER A 2 -1.08 47.63 -8.07
N ILE A 3 -0.22 46.68 -7.72
CA ILE A 3 -0.65 45.36 -7.28
C ILE A 3 -1.48 45.60 -6.03
N SER A 4 -2.78 45.27 -6.08
CA SER A 4 -3.63 45.35 -4.90
C SER A 4 -3.01 44.44 -3.83
N PRO A 5 -2.81 44.90 -2.58
CA PRO A 5 -2.22 44.06 -1.54
C PRO A 5 -3.10 42.83 -1.34
N HIS A 6 -2.49 41.63 -1.40
CA HIS A 6 -3.18 40.37 -1.11
C HIS A 6 -3.81 40.45 0.27
N LYS A 7 -5.14 40.44 0.32
CA LYS A 7 -5.93 40.72 1.52
C LYS A 7 -5.80 39.61 2.56
N TYR A 8 -5.55 38.37 2.13
CA TYR A 8 -5.67 37.20 2.99
C TYR A 8 -4.37 36.44 3.24
N ASN A 9 -3.21 37.03 2.93
CA ASN A 9 -1.90 36.38 3.13
C ASN A 9 -1.70 35.83 4.56
N ASP A 10 -2.12 36.59 5.58
CA ASP A 10 -1.93 36.23 6.98
C ASP A 10 -3.02 35.31 7.55
N SER A 11 -4.08 35.03 6.77
CA SER A 11 -5.15 34.12 7.20
C SER A 11 -4.59 32.71 7.47
N LYS A 12 -5.26 31.96 8.34
CA LYS A 12 -4.87 30.57 8.69
C LYS A 12 -6.07 29.66 8.46
N TRP A 13 -5.81 28.47 7.94
CA TRP A 13 -6.83 27.43 7.82
C TRP A 13 -7.10 26.77 9.17
N ASN A 14 -8.30 26.20 9.28
CA ASN A 14 -8.66 25.38 10.43
C ASN A 14 -8.05 23.99 10.28
N ILE A 15 -7.75 23.33 11.39
CA ILE A 15 -7.22 21.97 11.42
C ILE A 15 -8.04 21.18 12.42
N ILE A 16 -8.48 19.99 12.03
CA ILE A 16 -8.98 18.98 12.97
C ILE A 16 -7.80 18.03 13.24
N PRO A 17 -7.08 18.19 14.37
CA PRO A 17 -5.90 17.39 14.64
C PRO A 17 -6.29 15.93 14.91
N SER A 18 -5.48 14.99 14.41
CA SER A 18 -5.74 13.55 14.55
C SER A 18 -5.66 13.05 16.00
N THR A 19 -5.10 13.82 16.92
CA THR A 19 -5.11 13.52 18.37
C THR A 19 -6.47 13.70 19.02
N ASP A 20 -7.33 14.54 18.43
CA ASP A 20 -8.56 14.99 19.06
C ASP A 20 -9.79 14.32 18.41
N ILE A 21 -9.55 13.46 17.41
CA ILE A 21 -10.60 12.71 16.72
C ILE A 21 -10.76 11.32 17.31
N THR A 22 -12.01 10.92 17.51
CA THR A 22 -12.37 9.50 17.60
C THR A 22 -12.85 9.05 16.23
N LEU A 23 -12.16 8.06 15.65
CA LEU A 23 -12.53 7.46 14.37
C LEU A 23 -13.33 6.17 14.61
N GLY A 24 -14.64 6.25 14.40
CA GLY A 24 -15.54 5.11 14.41
C GLY A 24 -15.64 4.47 13.03
N LYS A 25 -15.60 3.14 12.95
CA LYS A 25 -15.88 2.39 11.73
C LYS A 25 -17.19 1.65 11.88
N ASP A 26 -18.00 1.63 10.82
CA ASP A 26 -19.22 0.84 10.83
C ASP A 26 -18.87 -0.66 10.83
N PRO A 27 -19.21 -1.42 11.89
CA PRO A 27 -18.90 -2.84 11.97
C PRO A 27 -19.60 -3.67 10.90
N LYS A 28 -20.69 -3.17 10.27
CA LYS A 28 -21.35 -3.84 9.14
C LYS A 28 -20.53 -3.78 7.86
N PHE A 29 -19.61 -2.83 7.75
CA PHE A 29 -18.80 -2.60 6.54
C PHE A 29 -17.30 -2.58 6.86
N PRO A 30 -16.74 -3.70 7.36
CA PRO A 30 -15.37 -3.77 7.85
C PRO A 30 -14.30 -3.57 6.77
N ASN A 31 -14.65 -3.58 5.48
CA ASN A 31 -13.72 -3.34 4.37
C ASN A 31 -14.03 -2.07 3.57
N SER A 32 -15.00 -1.26 4.03
CA SER A 32 -15.37 -0.04 3.33
C SER A 32 -14.37 1.09 3.57
N LEU A 33 -14.12 1.87 2.52
CA LEU A 33 -13.33 3.11 2.55
C LEU A 33 -14.19 4.34 2.85
N SER A 34 -15.51 4.18 2.91
CA SER A 34 -16.50 5.26 3.03
C SER A 34 -17.56 5.00 4.10
N ASN A 35 -17.32 4.06 5.02
CA ASN A 35 -18.19 3.81 6.18
C ASN A 35 -17.41 4.02 7.48
N TRP A 36 -17.11 5.29 7.75
CA TRP A 36 -16.44 5.75 8.96
C TRP A 36 -17.08 7.07 9.43
N VAL A 37 -16.83 7.42 10.69
CA VAL A 37 -17.30 8.65 11.33
C VAL A 37 -16.14 9.24 12.13
N ILE A 38 -15.83 10.51 11.89
CA ILE A 38 -14.96 11.29 12.77
C ILE A 38 -15.84 11.99 13.80
N THR A 39 -15.51 11.84 15.09
CA THR A 39 -16.08 12.62 16.18
C THR A 39 -15.01 13.54 16.74
N TYR A 40 -15.27 14.85 16.80
CA TYR A 40 -14.36 15.85 17.37
C TYR A 40 -15.13 16.71 18.39
N GLY A 41 -14.74 16.63 19.66
CA GLY A 41 -15.46 17.29 20.76
C GLY A 41 -16.91 16.79 20.91
N PRO A 42 -17.82 17.60 21.49
CA PRO A 42 -19.21 17.21 21.67
C PRO A 42 -20.01 17.17 20.34
N ILE A 43 -19.75 18.10 19.41
CA ILE A 43 -20.34 18.26 18.06
C ILE A 43 -19.37 19.20 17.29
N PRO A 44 -19.04 19.00 16.00
CA PRO A 44 -19.73 18.15 15.02
C PRO A 44 -19.00 16.88 14.59
N HIS A 45 -19.80 15.94 14.07
CA HIS A 45 -19.31 14.76 13.36
C HIS A 45 -18.91 15.14 11.93
N VAL A 46 -17.84 14.53 11.43
CA VAL A 46 -17.46 14.60 10.02
C VAL A 46 -17.64 13.22 9.41
N LEU A 47 -18.37 13.15 8.31
CA LEU A 47 -18.81 11.94 7.63
C LEU A 47 -18.41 12.00 6.15
N PRO A 48 -18.21 10.87 5.47
CA PRO A 48 -18.12 10.84 4.02
C PRO A 48 -19.49 11.06 3.38
N SER A 49 -19.52 11.69 2.21
CA SER A 49 -20.71 11.99 1.39
C SER A 49 -21.60 10.78 1.09
N SER A 50 -21.06 9.56 1.14
CA SER A 50 -21.85 8.32 1.05
C SER A 50 -22.98 8.27 2.08
N TYR A 51 -22.83 8.92 3.25
CA TYR A 51 -23.84 8.95 4.30
C TYR A 51 -25.09 9.75 3.94
N LEU A 52 -25.00 10.65 2.95
CA LEU A 52 -26.15 11.39 2.43
C LEU A 52 -27.16 10.45 1.75
N LEU A 53 -26.70 9.32 1.23
CA LEU A 53 -27.55 8.35 0.53
C LEU A 53 -28.04 7.24 1.46
N SER A 54 -29.24 6.73 1.18
CA SER A 54 -29.73 5.48 1.78
C SER A 54 -28.85 4.29 1.39
N GLU A 55 -28.80 3.25 2.23
CA GLU A 55 -27.97 2.06 1.97
C GLU A 55 -28.28 1.37 0.63
N SER A 56 -29.54 1.38 0.17
CA SER A 56 -29.95 0.80 -1.11
C SER A 56 -29.40 1.57 -2.30
N LEU A 57 -29.32 2.89 -2.20
CA LEU A 57 -28.81 3.76 -3.25
C LEU A 57 -27.29 3.75 -3.34
N ARG A 58 -26.58 3.66 -2.20
CA ARG A 58 -25.12 3.57 -2.15
C ARG A 58 -24.54 2.44 -3.02
N LYS A 59 -25.32 1.37 -3.25
CA LYS A 59 -24.90 0.23 -4.06
C LYS A 59 -24.93 0.49 -5.57
N HIS A 60 -25.72 1.46 -6.02
CA HIS A 60 -26.02 1.68 -7.44
C HIS A 60 -25.64 3.09 -7.92
N GLN A 61 -25.54 4.06 -7.01
CA GLN A 61 -25.22 5.44 -7.33
C GLN A 61 -23.79 5.77 -6.91
N LYS A 62 -23.00 6.23 -7.87
CA LYS A 62 -21.64 6.71 -7.62
C LYS A 62 -21.68 8.20 -7.28
N VAL A 63 -21.35 8.51 -6.03
CA VAL A 63 -21.14 9.87 -5.53
C VAL A 63 -19.65 10.07 -5.29
N HIS A 64 -19.16 11.26 -5.63
CA HIS A 64 -17.79 11.68 -5.33
C HIS A 64 -17.54 11.69 -3.83
N ASN A 65 -16.30 11.47 -3.44
CA ASN A 65 -15.90 11.41 -2.03
C ASN A 65 -15.55 12.82 -1.53
N TYR A 66 -16.41 13.36 -0.67
CA TYR A 66 -16.21 14.63 0.03
C TYR A 66 -16.79 14.53 1.44
N PHE A 67 -16.50 15.50 2.30
CA PHE A 67 -16.94 15.47 3.70
C PHE A 67 -18.21 16.27 3.92
N VAL A 68 -19.04 15.73 4.81
CA VAL A 68 -20.26 16.36 5.30
C VAL A 68 -20.25 16.38 6.81
N ASP A 69 -20.84 17.41 7.39
CA ASP A 69 -21.00 17.53 8.84
C ASP A 69 -22.47 17.50 9.27
N ASP A 70 -22.72 17.68 10.57
CA ASP A 70 -24.07 17.61 11.13
C ASP A 70 -25.02 18.67 10.54
N ASP A 71 -24.52 19.86 10.17
CA ASP A 71 -25.33 20.92 9.53
C ASP A 71 -25.71 20.51 8.11
N ASP A 72 -24.75 19.97 7.35
CA ASP A 72 -25.00 19.43 6.01
C ASP A 72 -26.06 18.31 6.04
N MET A 73 -25.97 17.43 7.04
CA MET A 73 -26.94 16.35 7.24
C MET A 73 -28.32 16.88 7.60
N TYR A 74 -28.41 17.91 8.43
CA TYR A 74 -29.67 18.58 8.77
C TYR A 74 -30.33 19.17 7.52
N TRP A 75 -29.61 19.97 6.74
CA TRP A 75 -30.15 20.61 5.53
C TRP A 75 -30.53 19.60 4.46
N THR A 76 -29.78 18.51 4.33
CA THR A 76 -30.13 17.40 3.44
C THR A 76 -31.47 16.77 3.82
N ARG A 77 -31.69 16.48 5.11
CA ARG A 77 -32.99 15.94 5.58
C ARG A 77 -34.12 16.94 5.35
N HIS A 78 -33.87 18.21 5.69
CA HIS A 78 -34.84 19.28 5.47
C HIS A 78 -35.26 19.38 4.00
N LEU A 79 -34.30 19.32 3.06
CA LEU A 79 -34.59 19.29 1.61
C LEU A 79 -35.49 18.09 1.25
N ILE A 80 -35.11 16.89 1.68
CA ILE A 80 -35.82 15.65 1.34
C ILE A 80 -37.26 15.67 1.88
N GLU A 81 -37.46 16.19 3.09
CA GLU A 81 -38.76 16.22 3.76
C GLU A 81 -39.68 17.33 3.24
N ASN A 82 -39.12 18.46 2.79
CA ASN A 82 -39.89 19.65 2.47
C ASN A 82 -39.99 19.97 0.98
N LEU A 83 -39.29 19.22 0.11
CA LEU A 83 -39.45 19.35 -1.34
C LEU A 83 -40.46 18.30 -1.86
N PRO A 84 -41.71 18.69 -2.21
CA PRO A 84 -42.78 17.73 -2.50
C PRO A 84 -42.51 16.79 -3.68
N GLU A 85 -41.67 17.21 -4.63
CA GLU A 85 -41.31 16.43 -5.83
C GLU A 85 -39.95 15.72 -5.68
N PHE A 86 -39.38 15.68 -4.49
CA PHE A 86 -38.09 15.02 -4.30
C PHE A 86 -38.21 13.52 -4.56
N THR A 87 -37.48 13.06 -5.57
CA THR A 87 -37.18 11.64 -5.74
C THR A 87 -35.68 11.47 -5.96
N TRP A 88 -35.14 10.34 -5.53
CA TRP A 88 -33.73 10.05 -5.72
C TRP A 88 -33.35 9.92 -7.20
N GLU A 89 -34.26 9.44 -8.05
CA GLU A 89 -34.04 9.33 -9.49
C GLU A 89 -33.82 10.70 -10.13
N THR A 90 -34.51 11.73 -9.65
CA THR A 90 -34.49 13.08 -10.23
C THR A 90 -33.47 14.00 -9.55
N HIS A 91 -33.21 13.81 -8.25
CA HIS A 91 -32.42 14.74 -7.44
C HIS A 91 -31.05 14.21 -6.99
N VAL A 92 -30.67 12.96 -7.31
CA VAL A 92 -29.34 12.43 -6.94
C VAL A 92 -28.18 13.28 -7.44
N GLY A 93 -28.36 13.98 -8.57
CA GLY A 93 -27.37 14.91 -9.13
C GLY A 93 -26.92 15.99 -8.15
N LEU A 94 -27.80 16.45 -7.26
CA LEU A 94 -27.51 17.45 -6.23
C LEU A 94 -26.46 16.98 -5.21
N PHE A 95 -26.28 15.66 -5.10
CA PHE A 95 -25.35 15.04 -4.16
C PHE A 95 -24.10 14.50 -4.88
N HIS A 96 -24.06 14.55 -6.20
CA HIS A 96 -23.07 13.82 -7.01
C HIS A 96 -21.64 14.25 -6.73
N ASN A 97 -21.39 15.55 -6.58
CA ASN A 97 -20.08 16.11 -6.27
C ASN A 97 -20.16 17.28 -5.30
N LEU A 98 -19.00 17.71 -4.78
CA LEU A 98 -18.92 18.76 -3.76
C LEU A 98 -19.47 20.11 -4.24
N ALA A 99 -19.29 20.47 -5.52
CA ALA A 99 -19.78 21.74 -6.05
C ALA A 99 -21.31 21.75 -6.11
N GLU A 100 -21.91 20.71 -6.69
CA GLU A 100 -23.36 20.52 -6.72
C GLU A 100 -23.96 20.53 -5.31
N PHE A 101 -23.30 19.82 -4.39
CA PHE A 101 -23.74 19.74 -3.01
C PHE A 101 -23.64 21.09 -2.28
N THR A 102 -22.57 21.85 -2.52
CA THR A 102 -22.40 23.20 -1.95
C THR A 102 -23.47 24.16 -2.46
N ASN A 103 -23.78 24.11 -3.76
CA ASN A 103 -24.84 24.89 -4.38
C ASN A 103 -26.22 24.51 -3.84
N MET A 104 -26.46 23.20 -3.65
CA MET A 104 -27.67 22.70 -3.03
C MET A 104 -27.82 23.27 -1.62
N ILE A 105 -26.79 23.16 -0.77
CA ILE A 105 -26.84 23.71 0.59
C ILE A 105 -27.17 25.19 0.52
N TYR A 106 -26.42 26.00 -0.23
CA TYR A 106 -26.65 27.44 -0.34
C TYR A 106 -28.10 27.79 -0.74
N LYS A 107 -28.64 27.08 -1.75
CA LYS A 107 -29.99 27.30 -2.25
C LYS A 107 -31.09 26.98 -1.24
N TYR A 108 -30.94 25.89 -0.49
CA TYR A 108 -32.01 25.34 0.37
C TYR A 108 -31.84 25.68 1.86
N SER A 109 -30.77 26.39 2.23
CA SER A 109 -30.46 26.82 3.60
C SER A 109 -30.48 28.34 3.79
N ASP A 110 -31.24 29.06 2.96
CA ASP A 110 -31.37 30.53 2.99
C ASP A 110 -30.00 31.24 2.90
N GLY A 111 -29.13 30.76 2.01
CA GLY A 111 -27.81 31.33 1.78
C GLY A 111 -26.72 30.88 2.76
N THR A 112 -26.96 29.86 3.59
CA THR A 112 -25.91 29.30 4.45
C THR A 112 -24.80 28.68 3.58
N LYS A 113 -23.55 29.06 3.84
CA LYS A 113 -22.38 28.54 3.13
C LYS A 113 -21.89 27.26 3.82
N LYS A 114 -21.80 26.17 3.06
CA LYS A 114 -21.24 24.88 3.54
C LYS A 114 -19.81 25.05 4.06
N ARG A 115 -19.48 24.44 5.19
CA ARG A 115 -18.08 24.29 5.63
C ARG A 115 -17.31 23.37 4.68
N LEU A 116 -16.19 23.86 4.17
CA LEU A 116 -15.32 23.13 3.24
C LEU A 116 -14.21 22.41 3.98
N TYR A 117 -14.08 21.12 3.71
CA TYR A 117 -13.05 20.25 4.28
C TYR A 117 -12.19 19.66 3.18
N MET A 118 -10.87 19.63 3.39
CA MET A 118 -9.91 18.99 2.48
C MET A 118 -9.10 17.95 3.25
N ARG A 119 -8.86 16.81 2.58
CA ARG A 119 -8.16 15.68 3.17
C ARG A 119 -6.66 15.86 3.13
N THR A 120 -6.01 15.64 4.26
CA THR A 120 -4.56 15.59 4.38
C THR A 120 -4.07 14.15 4.47
N ILE A 121 -2.99 13.86 3.77
CA ILE A 121 -2.23 12.62 3.87
C ILE A 121 -1.07 12.92 4.81
N PRO A 122 -1.12 12.45 6.07
CA PRO A 122 -0.05 12.69 7.03
C PRO A 122 1.23 12.03 6.57
N PHE A 123 2.36 12.65 6.89
CA PHE A 123 3.66 12.07 6.63
C PHE A 123 3.94 10.91 7.60
N LEU A 124 4.52 9.83 7.08
CA LEU A 124 5.00 8.70 7.88
C LEU A 124 6.53 8.79 8.02
N PRO A 125 7.06 9.07 9.23
CA PRO A 125 8.51 9.07 9.46
C PRO A 125 9.11 7.69 9.17
N LEU A 126 10.08 7.63 8.26
CA LEU A 126 10.73 6.37 7.87
C LEU A 126 12.00 6.08 8.69
N GLY A 127 12.37 6.94 9.64
CA GLY A 127 13.56 6.86 10.49
C GLY A 127 13.75 8.16 11.27
N ASP A 128 14.83 8.26 12.04
CA ASP A 128 15.00 9.28 13.08
C ASP A 128 15.12 10.72 12.56
N GLU A 129 15.58 10.89 11.31
CA GLU A 129 15.88 12.22 10.73
C GLU A 129 14.88 12.67 9.66
N GLU A 130 13.87 11.86 9.32
CA GLU A 130 12.91 12.26 8.30
C GLU A 130 11.73 13.03 8.89
N VAL A 131 11.68 14.33 8.58
CA VAL A 131 10.50 15.17 8.76
C VAL A 131 10.08 15.67 7.38
N LYS A 132 8.89 15.28 6.93
CA LYS A 132 8.25 15.88 5.75
C LYS A 132 6.87 16.40 6.10
N GLU A 133 6.40 17.31 5.26
CA GLU A 133 5.06 17.88 5.39
C GLU A 133 3.98 16.90 4.96
N SER A 134 2.81 17.02 5.60
CA SER A 134 1.57 16.44 5.10
C SER A 134 1.28 16.92 3.68
N ARG A 135 0.49 16.13 2.95
CA ARG A 135 0.18 16.39 1.54
C ARG A 135 -1.31 16.41 1.30
N VAL A 136 -1.74 17.11 0.27
CA VAL A 136 -3.14 17.13 -0.17
C VAL A 136 -3.24 16.63 -1.61
N PHE A 137 -4.38 16.05 -1.98
CA PHE A 137 -4.59 15.60 -3.35
C PHE A 137 -4.82 16.76 -4.31
N VAL A 138 -4.23 16.65 -5.50
CA VAL A 138 -4.36 17.68 -6.54
C VAL A 138 -5.79 17.81 -7.06
N ASP A 139 -6.55 16.71 -7.15
CA ASP A 139 -7.96 16.78 -7.57
C ASP A 139 -8.83 17.55 -6.57
N GLU A 140 -8.62 17.38 -5.26
CA GLU A 140 -9.28 18.20 -4.24
C GLU A 140 -8.86 19.66 -4.32
N VAL A 141 -7.57 19.96 -4.47
CA VAL A 141 -7.09 21.35 -4.59
C VAL A 141 -7.76 22.06 -5.76
N ALA A 142 -7.84 21.38 -6.91
CA ALA A 142 -8.49 21.92 -8.11
C ALA A 142 -9.98 22.21 -7.89
N ILE A 143 -10.69 21.39 -7.10
CA ILE A 143 -12.10 21.60 -6.76
C ILE A 143 -12.26 22.72 -5.73
N MET A 144 -11.37 22.79 -4.74
CA MET A 144 -11.52 23.68 -3.59
C MET A 144 -11.26 25.14 -3.92
N ILE A 145 -10.26 25.44 -4.75
CA ILE A 145 -9.88 26.84 -5.04
C ILE A 145 -11.07 27.64 -5.63
N PRO A 146 -11.79 27.15 -6.68
CA PRO A 146 -12.97 27.85 -7.18
C PRO A 146 -14.10 27.98 -6.14
N LEU A 147 -14.37 26.95 -5.34
CA LEU A 147 -15.40 27.00 -4.30
C LEU A 147 -15.06 28.02 -3.21
N LEU A 148 -13.78 28.12 -2.82
CA LEU A 148 -13.31 29.11 -1.85
C LEU A 148 -13.38 30.55 -2.39
N LYS A 149 -13.21 30.75 -3.71
CA LYS A 149 -13.45 32.05 -4.38
C LYS A 149 -14.93 32.43 -4.39
N GLU A 150 -15.80 31.46 -4.63
CA GLU A 150 -17.25 31.69 -4.55
C GLU A 150 -17.70 32.02 -3.11
N GLN A 151 -17.19 31.31 -2.11
CA GLN A 151 -17.55 31.56 -0.70
C GLN A 151 -17.08 32.91 -0.15
N GLN A 152 -16.07 33.53 -0.76
CA GLN A 152 -15.60 34.89 -0.40
C GLN A 152 -16.27 36.00 -1.22
N ASP A 153 -17.33 35.66 -1.99
CA ASP A 153 -18.08 36.59 -2.84
C ASP A 153 -17.21 37.24 -3.94
N ASP A 154 -16.19 36.51 -4.41
CA ASP A 154 -15.30 36.90 -5.51
C ASP A 154 -15.05 35.68 -6.43
N PRO A 155 -16.09 35.12 -7.08
CA PRO A 155 -15.95 33.93 -7.91
C PRO A 155 -15.12 34.20 -9.17
N PHE A 156 -14.45 33.16 -9.69
CA PHE A 156 -13.86 33.25 -11.02
C PHE A 156 -14.95 33.42 -12.09
N GLU A 157 -14.63 34.12 -13.18
CA GLU A 157 -15.52 34.23 -14.35
C GLU A 157 -15.89 32.85 -14.93
N ASN A 158 -14.95 31.90 -14.91
CA ASN A 158 -15.18 30.53 -15.35
C ASN A 158 -14.55 29.52 -14.36
N PRO A 159 -15.31 29.11 -13.33
CA PRO A 159 -14.84 28.18 -12.30
C PRO A 159 -14.40 26.82 -12.85
N GLU A 160 -15.11 26.28 -13.84
CA GLU A 160 -14.80 24.97 -14.44
C GLU A 160 -13.46 24.98 -15.18
N ARG A 161 -13.22 26.05 -15.95
CA ARG A 161 -11.94 26.26 -16.64
C ARG A 161 -10.80 26.38 -15.63
N GLN A 162 -10.99 27.12 -14.55
CA GLN A 162 -9.97 27.28 -13.51
C GLN A 162 -9.68 25.96 -12.80
N HIS A 163 -10.71 25.19 -12.46
CA HIS A 163 -10.54 23.83 -11.95
C HIS A 163 -9.67 22.98 -12.90
N PHE A 164 -9.95 23.00 -14.21
CA PHE A 164 -9.18 22.25 -15.19
C PHE A 164 -7.72 22.72 -15.29
N GLU A 165 -7.48 24.03 -15.37
CA GLU A 165 -6.14 24.61 -15.48
C GLU A 165 -5.30 24.32 -14.22
N ILE A 166 -5.88 24.41 -13.02
CA ILE A 166 -5.20 24.06 -11.76
C ILE A 166 -4.85 22.57 -11.74
N PHE A 167 -5.80 21.70 -12.08
CA PHE A 167 -5.57 20.26 -12.12
C PHE A 167 -4.46 19.89 -13.09
N GLN A 168 -4.48 20.44 -14.30
CA GLN A 168 -3.46 20.19 -15.33
C GLN A 168 -2.08 20.72 -14.92
N ARG A 169 -2.03 21.89 -14.27
CA ARG A 169 -0.79 22.50 -13.80
C ARG A 169 -0.09 21.66 -12.73
N LEU A 170 -0.85 21.03 -11.86
CA LEU A 170 -0.33 20.35 -10.66
C LEU A 170 -0.20 18.84 -10.81
N ASN A 171 -1.01 18.21 -11.67
CA ASN A 171 -1.05 16.76 -11.81
C ASN A 171 -0.04 16.22 -12.84
N SER A 172 0.29 14.94 -12.74
CA SER A 172 1.08 14.26 -13.79
C SER A 172 0.25 14.07 -15.06
N ASN A 173 0.90 14.13 -16.22
CA ASN A 173 0.29 13.81 -17.52
C ASN A 173 -0.04 12.32 -17.71
N GLU A 174 0.37 11.46 -16.77
CA GLU A 174 0.11 10.02 -16.82
C GLU A 174 -1.38 9.71 -16.62
N PRO A 175 -2.04 9.06 -17.60
CA PRO A 175 -3.48 8.81 -17.53
C PRO A 175 -3.91 8.02 -16.29
N GLY A 176 -4.92 8.58 -15.60
CA GLY A 176 -5.54 8.00 -14.41
C GLY A 176 -4.76 8.21 -13.10
N ASN A 177 -3.49 8.62 -13.16
CA ASN A 177 -2.72 8.92 -11.95
C ASN A 177 -3.17 10.26 -11.34
N ILE A 178 -3.12 10.33 -10.01
CA ILE A 178 -3.41 11.55 -9.25
C ILE A 178 -2.20 11.86 -8.37
N GLY A 179 -1.70 13.08 -8.50
CA GLY A 179 -0.63 13.62 -7.70
C GLY A 179 -1.12 14.19 -6.37
N THR A 180 -0.16 14.47 -5.50
CA THR A 180 -0.37 15.21 -4.26
C THR A 180 0.67 16.31 -4.18
N ILE A 181 0.37 17.39 -3.47
CA ILE A 181 1.30 18.50 -3.21
C ILE A 181 1.51 18.66 -1.70
N PRO A 182 2.69 19.12 -1.24
CA PRO A 182 2.91 19.43 0.17
C PRO A 182 2.07 20.64 0.61
N LEU A 183 1.82 20.76 1.92
CA LEU A 183 1.03 21.89 2.47
C LEU A 183 1.65 23.26 2.20
N SER A 184 2.98 23.38 2.21
CA SER A 184 3.67 24.60 1.78
C SER A 184 3.26 25.03 0.37
N LYS A 185 3.17 24.08 -0.57
CA LYS A 185 2.75 24.38 -1.94
C LYS A 185 1.28 24.76 -2.03
N LEU A 186 0.42 24.16 -1.19
CA LEU A 186 -0.96 24.61 -1.06
C LEU A 186 -1.02 26.06 -0.55
N GLU A 187 -0.22 26.43 0.45
CA GLU A 187 -0.20 27.80 0.97
C GLU A 187 0.18 28.83 -0.10
N GLU A 188 1.21 28.54 -0.90
CA GLU A 188 1.60 29.37 -2.04
C GLU A 188 0.45 29.55 -3.04
N LEU A 189 -0.26 28.47 -3.36
CA LEU A 189 -1.39 28.49 -4.30
C LEU A 189 -2.56 29.31 -3.74
N LEU A 190 -2.89 29.15 -2.45
CA LEU A 190 -3.97 29.92 -1.83
C LEU A 190 -3.63 31.42 -1.79
N ALA A 191 -2.36 31.79 -1.58
CA ALA A 191 -1.90 33.17 -1.66
C ALA A 191 -1.96 33.72 -3.10
N GLU A 192 -1.56 32.92 -4.10
CA GLU A 192 -1.64 33.28 -5.54
C GLU A 192 -3.05 33.74 -5.94
N PHE A 193 -4.09 33.06 -5.45
CA PHE A 193 -5.50 33.36 -5.74
C PHE A 193 -6.17 34.29 -4.72
N ASP A 194 -5.41 34.84 -3.77
CA ASP A 194 -5.89 35.65 -2.63
C ASP A 194 -7.06 34.98 -1.89
N ILE A 195 -6.88 33.72 -1.48
CA ILE A 195 -7.91 32.95 -0.77
C ILE A 195 -7.83 33.19 0.73
N ASN A 196 -8.98 33.46 1.35
CA ASN A 196 -9.12 33.40 2.80
C ASN A 196 -9.01 31.95 3.30
N LYS A 197 -7.85 31.59 3.86
CA LYS A 197 -7.55 30.24 4.36
C LYS A 197 -8.51 29.79 5.46
N SER A 198 -9.09 30.72 6.24
CA SER A 198 -10.02 30.39 7.33
C SER A 198 -11.34 29.76 6.88
N LEU A 199 -11.64 29.80 5.58
CA LEU A 199 -12.79 29.10 4.98
C LEU A 199 -12.53 27.59 4.78
N LEU A 200 -11.28 27.16 4.87
CA LEU A 200 -10.87 25.78 4.66
C LEU A 200 -10.56 25.10 6.00
N THR A 201 -11.02 23.86 6.14
CA THR A 201 -10.68 22.97 7.26
C THR A 201 -9.89 21.77 6.75
N LEU A 202 -8.68 21.56 7.27
CA LEU A 202 -7.86 20.39 6.95
C LEU A 202 -8.14 19.25 7.93
N VAL A 203 -8.24 18.04 7.40
CA VAL A 203 -8.58 16.83 8.17
C VAL A 203 -7.76 15.66 7.64
N ASP A 204 -7.07 14.94 8.53
CA ASP A 204 -6.32 13.74 8.13
C ASP A 204 -7.26 12.69 7.53
N ASP A 205 -6.87 12.12 6.38
CA ASP A 205 -7.68 11.19 5.61
C ASP A 205 -8.01 9.94 6.45
N PRO A 206 -9.29 9.66 6.73
CA PRO A 206 -9.67 8.54 7.57
C PRO A 206 -9.36 7.18 6.95
N ALA A 207 -9.46 7.05 5.63
CA ALA A 207 -9.10 5.82 4.94
C ALA A 207 -7.59 5.58 5.01
N HIS A 208 -6.78 6.63 5.03
CA HIS A 208 -5.33 6.54 5.28
C HIS A 208 -5.03 6.05 6.69
N ILE A 209 -5.64 6.65 7.73
CA ILE A 209 -5.44 6.25 9.13
C ILE A 209 -5.86 4.79 9.34
N ILE A 210 -7.04 4.40 8.83
CA ILE A 210 -7.53 3.01 8.90
C ILE A 210 -6.60 2.07 8.13
N GLY A 211 -6.17 2.49 6.94
CA GLY A 211 -5.27 1.74 6.09
C GLY A 211 -3.91 1.47 6.75
N LEU A 212 -3.31 2.48 7.38
CA LEU A 212 -2.08 2.32 8.16
C LEU A 212 -2.26 1.28 9.27
N LYS A 213 -3.33 1.37 10.07
CA LYS A 213 -3.61 0.38 11.13
C LYS A 213 -3.77 -1.03 10.56
N SER A 214 -4.51 -1.17 9.46
CA SER A 214 -4.69 -2.45 8.76
C SER A 214 -3.37 -3.01 8.26
N MET A 215 -2.51 -2.16 7.71
CA MET A 215 -1.20 -2.56 7.20
C MET A 215 -0.23 -2.92 8.32
N THR A 216 -0.24 -2.20 9.45
CA THR A 216 0.53 -2.56 10.64
C THR A 216 0.22 -3.98 11.08
N TRP A 217 -1.06 -4.35 11.07
CA TRP A 217 -1.48 -5.70 11.44
C TRP A 217 -1.12 -6.75 10.37
N THR A 218 -1.59 -6.52 9.14
CA THR A 218 -1.61 -7.55 8.10
C THR A 218 -0.36 -7.56 7.21
N GLY A 219 0.41 -6.46 7.16
CA GLY A 219 1.48 -6.27 6.18
C GLY A 219 0.98 -6.15 4.73
N VAL A 220 -0.33 -6.05 4.51
CA VAL A 220 -0.95 -5.90 3.19
C VAL A 220 -1.05 -4.40 2.84
N PRO A 221 -0.58 -4.00 1.65
CA PRO A 221 -0.74 -2.64 1.15
C PRO A 221 -2.20 -2.18 1.12
N PHE A 222 -2.43 -0.92 1.45
CA PHE A 222 -3.77 -0.34 1.52
C PHE A 222 -4.03 0.72 0.44
N LYS A 223 -5.30 1.09 0.30
CA LYS A 223 -5.81 2.02 -0.71
C LYS A 223 -6.73 3.05 -0.05
N ILE A 224 -6.86 4.20 -0.69
CA ILE A 224 -7.71 5.32 -0.26
C ILE A 224 -8.57 5.79 -1.43
N LEU A 225 -9.47 6.76 -1.21
CA LEU A 225 -10.35 7.28 -2.26
C LEU A 225 -9.81 8.58 -2.86
N SER A 226 -9.93 8.76 -4.18
CA SER A 226 -9.80 10.08 -4.83
C SER A 226 -11.01 10.97 -4.52
N ALA A 227 -10.99 12.26 -4.91
CA ALA A 227 -12.17 13.12 -4.81
C ALA A 227 -13.35 12.55 -5.62
N ARG A 228 -13.08 11.82 -6.71
CA ARG A 228 -14.11 11.16 -7.53
C ARG A 228 -14.63 9.84 -6.96
N GLY A 229 -14.08 9.40 -5.82
CA GLY A 229 -14.42 8.12 -5.20
C GLY A 229 -13.75 6.90 -5.86
N ASP A 230 -12.70 7.11 -6.64
CA ASP A 230 -11.92 6.00 -7.23
C ASP A 230 -10.93 5.44 -6.19
N GLN A 231 -10.70 4.13 -6.22
CA GLN A 231 -9.74 3.48 -5.33
C GLN A 231 -8.32 3.73 -5.82
N MET A 232 -7.54 4.42 -5.01
CA MET A 232 -6.19 4.87 -5.32
C MET A 232 -5.18 4.23 -4.35
N ILE A 233 -4.01 3.86 -4.86
CA ILE A 233 -2.90 3.32 -4.06
C ILE A 233 -1.64 4.14 -4.30
N ASN A 234 -0.91 4.44 -3.22
CA ASN A 234 0.36 5.17 -3.29
C ASN A 234 1.39 4.35 -4.08
N LYS A 235 2.30 4.99 -4.81
CA LYS A 235 3.33 4.27 -5.58
C LYS A 235 4.13 3.24 -4.77
N ASN A 236 4.49 3.52 -3.52
CA ASN A 236 5.33 2.62 -2.72
C ASN A 236 4.54 1.38 -2.33
N GLU A 237 3.29 1.59 -1.92
CA GLU A 237 2.30 0.53 -1.64
C GLU A 237 1.98 -0.30 -2.89
N ALA A 238 1.84 0.34 -4.05
CA ALA A 238 1.59 -0.33 -5.32
C ALA A 238 2.78 -1.20 -5.74
N THR A 239 4.00 -0.67 -5.66
CA THR A 239 5.22 -1.42 -5.95
C THR A 239 5.39 -2.59 -4.99
N LEU A 240 5.16 -2.40 -3.69
CA LEU A 240 5.19 -3.48 -2.71
C LEU A 240 4.13 -4.55 -3.03
N TYR A 241 2.91 -4.15 -3.36
CA TYR A 241 1.83 -5.08 -3.69
C TYR A 241 2.13 -5.91 -4.93
N ILE A 242 2.68 -5.28 -5.98
CA ILE A 242 3.14 -5.98 -7.19
C ILE A 242 4.28 -6.93 -6.85
N PHE A 243 5.26 -6.48 -6.06
CA PHE A 243 6.40 -7.30 -5.64
C PHE A 243 5.94 -8.52 -4.82
N GLN A 244 5.12 -8.35 -3.79
CA GLN A 244 4.57 -9.46 -3.00
C GLN A 244 3.75 -10.42 -3.87
N SER A 245 2.99 -9.88 -4.83
CA SER A 245 2.11 -10.66 -5.69
C SER A 245 2.84 -11.45 -6.77
N LEU A 246 3.96 -10.94 -7.28
CA LEU A 246 4.69 -11.53 -8.41
C LEU A 246 5.97 -12.23 -7.98
N VAL A 247 6.72 -11.67 -7.04
CA VAL A 247 8.06 -12.16 -6.64
C VAL A 247 8.00 -13.13 -5.46
N CYS A 248 7.28 -12.77 -4.39
CA CYS A 248 7.24 -13.59 -3.18
C CYS A 248 6.53 -14.93 -3.40
N GLY A 249 7.06 -15.99 -2.80
CA GLY A 249 6.52 -17.35 -2.91
C GLY A 249 6.81 -18.06 -4.24
N VAL A 250 7.84 -17.63 -4.97
CA VAL A 250 8.32 -18.26 -6.21
C VAL A 250 9.80 -18.59 -6.05
N VAL A 251 10.23 -19.75 -6.55
CA VAL A 251 11.65 -20.15 -6.67
C VAL A 251 12.19 -19.58 -7.98
N TRP A 252 13.21 -18.72 -7.91
CA TRP A 252 13.69 -17.95 -9.07
C TRP A 252 14.98 -18.47 -9.69
N GLU A 253 15.56 -19.55 -9.17
CA GLU A 253 16.85 -20.12 -9.61
C GLU A 253 16.84 -20.44 -11.12
N ASP A 254 15.83 -21.18 -11.59
CA ASP A 254 15.74 -21.67 -12.97
C ASP A 254 14.90 -20.80 -13.91
N VAL A 255 14.38 -19.67 -13.44
CA VAL A 255 13.52 -18.80 -14.24
C VAL A 255 14.36 -17.98 -15.22
N SER A 256 13.96 -17.99 -16.50
CA SER A 256 14.72 -17.32 -17.55
C SER A 256 14.76 -15.79 -17.38
N PHE A 257 15.81 -15.17 -17.92
CA PHE A 257 15.94 -13.70 -17.90
C PHE A 257 14.72 -13.00 -18.52
N GLN A 258 14.15 -13.53 -19.61
CA GLN A 258 13.02 -12.91 -20.30
C GLN A 258 11.75 -12.90 -19.45
N GLU A 259 11.53 -13.95 -18.67
CA GLU A 259 10.38 -14.04 -17.76
C GLU A 259 10.58 -13.13 -16.55
N LYS A 260 11.77 -13.12 -15.95
CA LYS A 260 12.14 -12.14 -14.92
C LYS A 260 11.97 -10.71 -15.42
N LEU A 261 12.31 -10.42 -16.68
CA LEU A 261 12.21 -9.08 -17.26
C LEU A 261 10.74 -8.60 -17.34
N LYS A 262 9.78 -9.48 -17.64
CA LYS A 262 8.34 -9.14 -17.60
C LYS A 262 7.92 -8.68 -16.19
N VAL A 263 8.40 -9.39 -15.15
CA VAL A 263 8.12 -9.05 -13.75
C VAL A 263 8.81 -7.74 -13.36
N VAL A 264 10.08 -7.57 -13.72
CA VAL A 264 10.82 -6.32 -13.52
C VAL A 264 10.09 -5.14 -14.13
N ASN A 265 9.66 -5.24 -15.39
CA ASN A 265 8.97 -4.15 -16.08
C ASN A 265 7.69 -3.74 -15.35
N ALA A 266 6.95 -4.73 -14.82
CA ALA A 266 5.75 -4.47 -14.03
C ALA A 266 6.04 -3.80 -12.68
N ILE A 267 7.12 -4.17 -11.99
CA ILE A 267 7.51 -3.52 -10.71
C ILE A 267 8.06 -2.11 -10.99
N HIS A 268 8.95 -2.01 -11.99
CA HIS A 268 9.66 -0.79 -12.35
C HIS A 268 8.72 0.31 -12.82
N SER A 269 7.67 0.00 -13.58
CA SER A 269 6.71 1.01 -14.06
C SER A 269 6.01 1.78 -12.94
N TYR A 270 5.96 1.23 -11.73
CA TYR A 270 5.40 1.92 -10.55
C TYR A 270 6.50 2.48 -9.65
N ALA A 271 7.64 1.79 -9.55
CA ALA A 271 8.76 2.21 -8.70
C ALA A 271 9.39 3.55 -9.14
N ILE A 272 9.31 3.89 -10.43
CA ILE A 272 9.85 5.14 -10.99
C ILE A 272 8.88 6.33 -10.93
N LEU A 273 7.64 6.13 -10.49
CA LEU A 273 6.66 7.21 -10.43
C LEU A 273 7.13 8.33 -9.49
N GLY A 274 6.67 9.55 -9.76
CA GLY A 274 6.98 10.74 -8.98
C GLY A 274 6.60 10.62 -7.50
N GLU A 275 7.26 11.36 -6.62
CA GLU A 275 6.81 11.42 -5.22
C GLU A 275 5.37 11.96 -5.14
N GLY A 276 4.57 11.38 -4.23
CA GLY A 276 3.18 11.79 -4.07
C GLY A 276 2.23 11.30 -5.16
N THR A 277 2.68 10.43 -6.07
CA THR A 277 1.80 9.81 -7.07
C THR A 277 0.97 8.67 -6.46
N TYR A 278 -0.32 8.72 -6.78
CA TYR A 278 -1.30 7.66 -6.56
C TYR A 278 -1.80 7.12 -7.89
N THR A 279 -1.97 5.80 -7.96
CA THR A 279 -2.43 5.11 -9.17
C THR A 279 -3.73 4.36 -8.90
N PRO A 280 -4.64 4.23 -9.87
CA PRO A 280 -5.84 3.43 -9.72
C PRO A 280 -5.50 1.99 -9.34
N PHE A 281 -6.16 1.47 -8.30
CA PHE A 281 -5.86 0.16 -7.74
C PHE A 281 -6.20 -0.98 -8.71
N ASP A 282 -7.24 -0.81 -9.52
CA ASP A 282 -7.62 -1.74 -10.58
C ASP A 282 -6.55 -1.88 -11.67
N LYS A 283 -5.83 -0.80 -12.01
CA LYS A 283 -4.69 -0.80 -12.94
C LYS A 283 -3.53 -1.63 -12.38
N VAL A 284 -3.27 -1.53 -11.07
CA VAL A 284 -2.26 -2.36 -10.37
C VAL A 284 -2.65 -3.84 -10.42
N VAL A 285 -3.90 -4.17 -10.05
CA VAL A 285 -4.42 -5.55 -10.07
C VAL A 285 -4.37 -6.11 -11.49
N SER A 286 -4.82 -5.35 -12.49
CA SER A 286 -4.79 -5.75 -13.90
C SER A 286 -3.37 -6.03 -14.38
N THR A 287 -2.39 -5.24 -13.94
CA THR A 287 -0.98 -5.47 -14.24
C THR A 287 -0.51 -6.81 -13.66
N ILE A 288 -0.83 -7.09 -12.39
CA ILE A 288 -0.49 -8.35 -11.72
C ILE A 288 -1.11 -9.54 -12.45
N VAL A 289 -2.42 -9.47 -12.74
CA VAL A 289 -3.17 -10.53 -13.43
C VAL A 289 -2.57 -10.82 -14.80
N ARG A 290 -2.31 -9.78 -15.60
CA ARG A 290 -1.72 -9.94 -16.94
C ARG A 290 -0.34 -10.59 -16.89
N VAL A 291 0.52 -10.20 -15.94
CA VAL A 291 1.84 -10.81 -15.80
C VAL A 291 1.71 -12.29 -15.40
N LYS A 292 0.85 -12.59 -14.42
CA LYS A 292 0.59 -13.98 -13.99
C LYS A 292 0.07 -14.86 -15.12
N GLN A 293 -0.86 -14.36 -15.92
CA GLN A 293 -1.38 -15.06 -17.09
C GLN A 293 -0.28 -15.32 -18.14
N SER A 294 0.59 -14.34 -18.38
CA SER A 294 1.69 -14.46 -19.35
C SER A 294 2.84 -15.39 -18.92
N LEU A 295 2.81 -15.85 -17.68
CA LEU A 295 3.82 -16.67 -17.00
C LEU A 295 3.14 -17.81 -16.22
N SER A 296 2.07 -18.37 -16.77
CA SER A 296 1.19 -19.30 -16.06
C SER A 296 1.92 -20.51 -15.47
N GLU A 297 2.93 -21.03 -16.16
CA GLU A 297 3.73 -22.18 -15.70
C GLU A 297 4.46 -21.90 -14.38
N ILE A 298 4.93 -20.67 -14.18
CA ILE A 298 5.58 -20.22 -12.94
C ILE A 298 4.57 -20.11 -11.80
N TYR A 299 3.36 -19.60 -12.09
CA TYR A 299 2.38 -19.26 -11.05
C TYR A 299 1.37 -20.37 -10.73
N GLN A 300 1.18 -21.36 -11.61
CA GLN A 300 0.32 -22.53 -11.36
C GLN A 300 0.92 -23.47 -10.31
N ASN A 301 2.25 -23.54 -10.22
CA ASN A 301 2.98 -24.41 -9.29
C ASN A 301 3.30 -23.74 -7.95
N ARG A 302 2.59 -22.66 -7.57
CA ARG A 302 2.83 -22.00 -6.29
C ARG A 302 2.58 -22.98 -5.14
N ARG A 303 3.56 -23.07 -4.23
CA ARG A 303 3.46 -23.83 -2.98
C ARG A 303 2.42 -23.16 -2.07
N SER A 304 1.13 -23.45 -2.30
CA SER A 304 -0.02 -22.83 -1.64
C SER A 304 -0.13 -23.08 -0.14
N LYS A 305 0.72 -23.96 0.41
CA LYS A 305 0.74 -24.33 1.82
C LYS A 305 1.28 -23.20 2.73
N PHE A 306 2.11 -22.30 2.20
CA PHE A 306 2.79 -21.28 3.01
C PHE A 306 2.08 -19.92 2.96
N ASP A 307 1.81 -19.33 4.13
CA ASP A 307 1.52 -17.89 4.25
C ASP A 307 2.85 -17.13 4.20
N VAL A 308 3.39 -16.97 2.99
CA VAL A 308 4.76 -16.46 2.75
C VAL A 308 5.02 -15.04 3.28
N MET A 309 3.98 -14.31 3.68
CA MET A 309 4.09 -12.97 4.28
C MET A 309 3.41 -12.89 5.66
N TYR A 310 2.93 -14.02 6.18
CA TYR A 310 2.27 -14.12 7.48
C TYR A 310 1.11 -13.12 7.65
N HIS A 311 0.29 -12.94 6.63
CA HIS A 311 -0.78 -11.94 6.63
C HIS A 311 -1.85 -12.17 7.70
N LYS A 312 -1.96 -13.41 8.19
CA LYS A 312 -2.94 -13.81 9.21
C LYS A 312 -2.42 -13.75 10.65
N GLN A 313 -1.12 -13.56 10.83
CA GLN A 313 -0.50 -13.53 12.15
C GLN A 313 -0.37 -12.11 12.69
N SER A 314 -0.31 -11.99 14.01
CA SER A 314 -0.08 -10.70 14.67
C SER A 314 1.34 -10.22 14.37
N PRO A 315 1.57 -8.92 14.12
CA PRO A 315 2.91 -8.40 13.84
C PRO A 315 3.94 -8.67 14.95
N ASN A 316 3.47 -8.83 16.20
CA ASN A 316 4.32 -9.12 17.37
C ASN A 316 4.38 -10.61 17.72
N GLU A 317 3.68 -11.46 16.97
CA GLU A 317 3.80 -12.91 17.14
C GLU A 317 5.23 -13.33 16.83
N LEU A 318 5.78 -14.21 17.68
CA LEU A 318 7.16 -14.66 17.58
C LEU A 318 7.21 -15.97 16.80
N ILE A 319 7.93 -15.94 15.69
CA ILE A 319 8.13 -17.09 14.81
C ILE A 319 9.51 -17.66 15.07
N SER A 320 9.57 -18.98 15.26
CA SER A 320 10.84 -19.66 15.54
C SER A 320 11.84 -19.46 14.39
N HIS A 321 13.12 -19.43 14.73
CA HIS A 321 14.16 -19.36 13.71
C HIS A 321 14.12 -20.58 12.76
N GLU A 322 13.74 -21.76 13.27
CA GLU A 322 13.56 -22.99 12.49
C GLU A 322 12.50 -22.80 11.38
N GLU A 323 11.36 -22.17 11.69
CA GLU A 323 10.32 -21.91 10.68
C GLU A 323 10.79 -20.91 9.60
N TYR A 324 11.63 -19.94 9.97
CA TYR A 324 12.28 -19.06 8.99
C TYR A 324 13.27 -19.84 8.10
N GLU A 325 14.07 -20.74 8.67
CA GLU A 325 14.97 -21.63 7.93
C GLU A 325 14.21 -22.53 6.96
N GLU A 326 13.09 -23.14 7.39
CA GLU A 326 12.23 -23.96 6.54
C GLU A 326 11.71 -23.18 5.32
N LEU A 327 11.26 -21.93 5.53
CA LEU A 327 10.85 -21.06 4.44
C LEU A 327 12.01 -20.71 3.50
N ALA A 328 13.18 -20.38 4.07
CA ALA A 328 14.36 -20.04 3.29
C ALA A 328 14.79 -21.22 2.39
N VAL A 329 14.82 -22.44 2.94
CA VAL A 329 15.10 -23.67 2.19
C VAL A 329 14.01 -23.95 1.14
N ALA A 330 12.73 -23.77 1.50
CA ALA A 330 11.62 -24.04 0.59
C ALA A 330 11.62 -23.14 -0.65
N PHE A 331 12.11 -21.91 -0.53
CA PHE A 331 12.05 -20.91 -1.60
C PHE A 331 13.43 -20.49 -2.16
N ASP A 332 14.51 -21.17 -1.76
CA ASP A 332 15.90 -20.81 -2.10
C ASP A 332 16.22 -19.34 -1.79
N LEU A 333 15.95 -18.95 -0.54
CA LEU A 333 16.22 -17.61 -0.03
C LEU A 333 17.51 -17.59 0.77
N PRO A 334 18.26 -16.46 0.76
CA PRO A 334 19.32 -16.26 1.74
C PRO A 334 18.75 -16.25 3.17
N LEU A 335 19.47 -16.88 4.08
CA LEU A 335 19.19 -16.79 5.51
C LEU A 335 19.97 -15.62 6.09
N TYR A 336 19.26 -14.55 6.47
CA TYR A 336 19.86 -13.37 7.09
C TYR A 336 19.96 -13.56 8.60
N LYS A 337 21.20 -13.62 9.11
CA LYS A 337 21.52 -13.74 10.54
C LYS A 337 22.07 -12.42 11.06
N LEU A 338 21.64 -11.99 12.24
CA LEU A 338 22.20 -10.80 12.89
C LEU A 338 23.45 -11.22 13.69
N ALA A 339 24.62 -10.69 13.34
CA ALA A 339 25.92 -11.12 13.88
C ALA A 339 26.00 -11.06 15.42
N ASN A 340 25.21 -10.18 16.04
CA ASN A 340 25.20 -9.93 17.49
C ASN A 340 23.91 -10.38 18.19
N MET A 341 22.99 -11.08 17.51
CA MET A 341 21.76 -11.55 18.13
C MET A 341 21.52 -13.03 17.86
N LYS A 342 21.57 -13.85 18.92
CA LYS A 342 21.01 -15.20 18.91
C LYS A 342 19.50 -15.10 19.10
N LEU A 343 18.78 -14.72 18.04
CA LEU A 343 17.32 -14.64 18.09
C LEU A 343 16.75 -16.06 17.95
N VAL A 344 16.21 -16.58 19.05
CA VAL A 344 15.48 -17.86 19.07
C VAL A 344 14.18 -17.73 18.27
N ALA A 345 13.59 -16.54 18.25
CA ALA A 345 12.40 -16.22 17.48
C ALA A 345 12.43 -14.76 17.00
N LEU A 346 11.73 -14.51 15.89
CA LEU A 346 11.61 -13.21 15.25
C LEU A 346 10.16 -12.74 15.29
N PRO A 347 9.88 -11.46 15.60
CA PRO A 347 8.54 -10.93 15.44
C PRO A 347 8.17 -10.91 13.96
N VAL A 348 6.91 -11.21 13.64
CA VAL A 348 6.38 -11.26 12.26
C VAL A 348 6.70 -9.99 11.47
N TRP A 349 6.60 -8.80 12.07
CA TRP A 349 6.92 -7.55 11.38
C TRP A 349 8.36 -7.54 10.84
N PHE A 350 9.31 -8.07 11.60
CA PHE A 350 10.72 -8.10 11.22
C PHE A 350 10.99 -9.23 10.23
N LEU A 351 10.36 -10.39 10.42
CA LEU A 351 10.44 -11.50 9.49
C LEU A 351 9.96 -11.09 8.09
N ARG A 352 8.86 -10.33 7.97
CA ARG A 352 8.38 -9.77 6.69
C ARG A 352 9.44 -8.93 5.98
N VAL A 353 10.24 -8.14 6.72
CA VAL A 353 11.35 -7.35 6.15
C VAL A 353 12.43 -8.26 5.58
N LEU A 354 12.92 -9.21 6.38
CA LEU A 354 13.98 -10.15 5.96
C LEU A 354 13.55 -10.97 4.75
N LEU A 355 12.30 -11.42 4.75
CA LEU A 355 11.70 -12.17 3.67
C LEU A 355 11.59 -11.37 2.37
N VAL A 356 11.10 -10.13 2.40
CA VAL A 356 11.06 -9.25 1.21
C VAL A 356 12.45 -9.03 0.64
N LEU A 357 13.46 -8.84 1.49
CA LEU A 357 14.86 -8.73 1.07
C LEU A 357 15.39 -10.05 0.51
N GLY A 358 15.03 -11.19 1.11
CA GLY A 358 15.43 -12.52 0.66
C GLY A 358 14.87 -12.85 -0.72
N TRP A 359 13.60 -12.57 -0.96
CA TRP A 359 12.99 -12.70 -2.29
C TRP A 359 13.61 -11.75 -3.31
N LEU A 360 13.94 -10.51 -2.92
CA LEU A 360 14.64 -9.59 -3.83
C LEU A 360 16.02 -10.16 -4.21
N HIS A 361 16.77 -10.70 -3.24
CA HIS A 361 18.07 -11.31 -3.48
C HIS A 361 17.95 -12.51 -4.42
N SER A 362 17.09 -13.48 -4.12
CA SER A 362 16.87 -14.67 -4.96
C SER A 362 16.42 -14.28 -6.38
N PHE A 363 15.53 -13.28 -6.51
CA PHE A 363 15.05 -12.80 -7.79
C PHE A 363 16.15 -12.25 -8.70
N VAL A 364 17.03 -11.40 -8.16
CA VAL A 364 18.10 -10.73 -8.95
C VAL A 364 19.36 -11.59 -9.13
N GLN A 365 19.43 -12.74 -8.46
CA GLN A 365 20.56 -13.65 -8.52
C GLN A 365 20.79 -14.18 -9.94
N GLY A 366 22.07 -14.44 -10.27
CA GLY A 366 22.46 -15.04 -11.55
C GLY A 366 22.40 -14.10 -12.76
N SER A 367 22.00 -12.83 -12.59
CA SER A 367 21.91 -11.88 -13.71
C SER A 367 22.47 -10.50 -13.35
N SER A 368 23.58 -10.11 -13.97
CA SER A 368 24.16 -8.75 -13.83
C SER A 368 23.18 -7.66 -14.26
N ARG A 369 22.34 -7.93 -15.26
CA ARG A 369 21.27 -7.04 -15.71
C ARG A 369 20.19 -6.85 -14.66
N MET A 370 19.85 -7.87 -13.87
CA MET A 370 18.85 -7.73 -12.80
C MET A 370 19.38 -6.92 -11.61
N LYS A 371 20.70 -6.97 -11.36
CA LYS A 371 21.34 -6.23 -10.27
C LYS A 371 21.14 -4.71 -10.36
N MET A 372 20.91 -4.15 -11.55
CA MET A 372 20.67 -2.70 -11.70
C MET A 372 19.40 -2.23 -10.97
N TYR A 373 18.43 -3.12 -10.76
CA TYR A 373 17.14 -2.79 -10.13
C TYR A 373 17.17 -2.89 -8.60
N ILE A 374 18.20 -3.51 -8.01
CA ILE A 374 18.28 -3.75 -6.55
C ILE A 374 18.05 -2.46 -5.77
N THR A 375 18.76 -1.38 -6.13
CA THR A 375 18.71 -0.13 -5.36
C THR A 375 17.32 0.50 -5.37
N ILE A 376 16.68 0.57 -6.54
CA ILE A 376 15.37 1.19 -6.66
C ILE A 376 14.28 0.30 -6.05
N PHE A 377 14.33 -1.01 -6.28
CA PHE A 377 13.33 -1.93 -5.74
C PHE A 377 13.42 -2.03 -4.23
N SER A 378 14.61 -2.29 -3.66
CA SER A 378 14.80 -2.34 -2.21
C SER A 378 14.28 -1.08 -1.54
N ARG A 379 14.68 0.11 -2.01
CA ARG A 379 14.22 1.38 -1.44
C ARG A 379 12.70 1.49 -1.46
N VAL A 380 12.05 1.24 -2.60
CA VAL A 380 10.61 1.47 -2.76
C VAL A 380 9.79 0.40 -2.00
N ILE A 381 10.16 -0.88 -2.07
CA ILE A 381 9.44 -1.96 -1.37
C ILE A 381 9.60 -1.85 0.15
N THR A 382 10.80 -1.52 0.65
CA THR A 382 10.99 -1.36 2.09
C THR A 382 10.30 -0.10 2.60
N THR A 383 10.30 0.99 1.82
CA THR A 383 9.50 2.19 2.14
C THR A 383 8.02 1.84 2.22
N GLY A 384 7.49 1.09 1.25
CA GLY A 384 6.11 0.59 1.30
C GLY A 384 5.86 -0.27 2.53
N LEU A 385 6.85 -1.03 3.02
CA LEU A 385 6.66 -1.90 4.20
C LEU A 385 6.78 -1.15 5.54
N MET A 386 7.27 0.09 5.57
CA MET A 386 7.48 0.86 6.82
C MET A 386 6.23 1.06 7.71
N PRO A 387 4.99 1.16 7.20
CA PRO A 387 3.80 1.16 8.05
C PRO A 387 3.66 -0.11 8.91
N ALA A 388 4.23 -1.24 8.46
CA ALA A 388 4.26 -2.49 9.20
C ALA A 388 5.37 -2.57 10.25
N VAL A 389 6.30 -1.61 10.27
CA VAL A 389 7.45 -1.59 11.18
C VAL A 389 7.17 -0.64 12.36
N PRO A 390 7.41 -1.07 13.62
CA PRO A 390 7.33 -0.19 14.78
C PRO A 390 8.16 1.07 14.59
N ALA A 391 7.64 2.23 15.00
CA ALA A 391 8.27 3.52 14.70
C ALA A 391 9.74 3.59 15.16
N PHE A 392 10.05 3.04 16.34
CA PHE A 392 11.39 3.01 16.92
C PHE A 392 12.37 2.06 16.19
N ASP A 393 11.88 1.13 15.36
CA ASP A 393 12.71 0.17 14.61
C ASP A 393 12.93 0.56 13.14
N ARG A 394 12.32 1.66 12.66
CA ARG A 394 12.38 2.02 11.23
C ARG A 394 13.78 2.38 10.76
N GLN A 395 14.56 3.06 11.60
CA GLN A 395 15.95 3.37 11.30
C GLN A 395 16.80 2.09 11.22
N PHE A 396 16.59 1.16 12.15
CA PHE A 396 17.22 -0.16 12.11
C PHE A 396 16.89 -0.92 10.81
N VAL A 397 15.63 -0.89 10.35
CA VAL A 397 15.24 -1.52 9.07
C VAL A 397 15.93 -0.85 7.87
N LYS A 398 16.13 0.48 7.88
CA LYS A 398 16.90 1.18 6.84
C LYS A 398 18.35 0.68 6.78
N ASP A 399 18.98 0.53 7.94
CA ASP A 399 20.37 0.10 8.02
C ASP A 399 20.55 -1.35 7.55
N ILE A 400 19.66 -2.25 7.98
CA ILE A 400 19.59 -3.63 7.48
C ILE A 400 19.37 -3.68 5.96
N THR A 401 18.46 -2.86 5.45
CA THR A 401 18.18 -2.81 4.00
C THR A 401 19.44 -2.41 3.23
N LYS A 402 20.17 -1.40 3.72
CA LYS A 402 21.41 -0.92 3.11
C LYS A 402 22.50 -2.01 3.11
N GLU A 403 22.64 -2.74 4.21
CA GLU A 403 23.59 -3.84 4.34
C GLU A 403 23.24 -5.00 3.39
N ALA A 404 21.97 -5.43 3.38
CA ALA A 404 21.49 -6.48 2.48
C ALA A 404 21.70 -6.11 1.00
N VAL A 405 21.43 -4.86 0.62
CA VAL A 405 21.70 -4.35 -0.74
C VAL A 405 23.19 -4.37 -1.08
N GLY A 406 24.06 -4.04 -0.12
CA GLY A 406 25.51 -4.14 -0.28
C GLY A 406 25.94 -5.57 -0.61
N TYR A 407 25.42 -6.54 0.14
CA TYR A 407 25.67 -7.96 -0.08
C TYR A 407 25.18 -8.45 -1.45
N MET A 408 23.94 -8.11 -1.85
CA MET A 408 23.37 -8.51 -3.14
C MET A 408 24.21 -7.99 -4.33
N LYS A 409 24.83 -6.81 -4.19
CA LYS A 409 25.71 -6.24 -5.22
C LYS A 409 27.05 -6.98 -5.28
N ASN A 410 27.72 -7.16 -4.13
CA ASN A 410 29.09 -7.67 -4.01
C ASN A 410 29.21 -8.80 -2.96
N PRO A 411 28.87 -10.06 -3.29
CA PRO A 411 28.92 -11.17 -2.32
C PRO A 411 30.34 -11.44 -1.75
N LEU A 412 31.37 -11.37 -2.60
CA LEU A 412 32.77 -11.70 -2.26
C LEU A 412 33.46 -10.69 -1.31
N ALA A 413 32.95 -9.46 -1.21
CA ALA A 413 33.51 -8.45 -0.31
C ALA A 413 33.20 -8.72 1.17
N SER A 414 32.22 -9.59 1.45
CA SER A 414 31.79 -9.93 2.81
C SER A 414 32.59 -11.07 3.46
N GLU A 415 33.18 -11.98 2.66
CA GLU A 415 34.01 -13.09 3.13
C GLU A 415 35.47 -12.68 3.39
N SER A 416 35.92 -11.58 2.78
CA SER A 416 37.28 -11.03 2.91
C SER A 416 37.38 -9.99 4.03
N GLY A 417 37.18 -10.41 5.29
CA GLY A 417 37.80 -9.77 6.46
C GLY A 417 37.43 -8.32 6.83
N GLN A 418 36.48 -7.66 6.15
CA GLN A 418 35.92 -6.36 6.58
C GLN A 418 34.73 -6.49 7.57
N ALA A 419 34.59 -7.64 8.23
CA ALA A 419 33.49 -7.97 9.14
C ALA A 419 33.58 -7.34 10.55
N LYS A 420 34.20 -6.15 10.73
CA LYS A 420 34.29 -5.52 12.06
C LYS A 420 33.11 -4.60 12.42
N SER A 421 32.12 -4.42 11.55
CA SER A 421 30.96 -3.53 11.80
C SER A 421 29.63 -3.99 11.17
N SER A 422 29.58 -5.19 10.58
CA SER A 422 28.39 -5.73 9.90
C SER A 422 27.40 -6.26 10.93
N THR A 423 26.15 -5.79 10.88
CA THR A 423 25.08 -6.22 11.81
C THR A 423 24.35 -7.44 11.26
N LEU A 424 24.37 -7.66 9.94
CA LEU A 424 23.66 -8.72 9.21
C LEU A 424 24.61 -9.53 8.30
N CYS A 425 24.59 -10.86 8.43
CA CYS A 425 25.29 -11.79 7.55
C CYS A 425 24.27 -12.65 6.79
N ALA A 426 24.45 -12.83 5.47
CA ALA A 426 23.64 -13.75 4.69
C ALA A 426 24.41 -15.07 4.50
N GLN A 427 23.80 -16.19 4.86
CA GLN A 427 24.35 -17.53 4.66
C GLN A 427 23.50 -18.32 3.67
N ARG A 428 24.14 -19.20 2.90
CA ARG A 428 23.46 -20.30 2.20
C ARG A 428 23.78 -21.60 2.92
N ASP A 429 22.75 -22.39 3.20
CA ASP A 429 22.96 -23.73 3.73
C ASP A 429 23.53 -24.63 2.63
N MET A 430 24.78 -25.06 2.82
CA MET A 430 25.48 -26.01 1.94
C MET A 430 25.00 -27.47 2.12
N GLN A 431 23.79 -27.70 2.63
CA GLN A 431 23.31 -29.07 2.91
C GLN A 431 22.81 -29.84 1.69
N LYS A 432 22.63 -29.21 0.52
CA LYS A 432 22.30 -29.95 -0.72
C LYS A 432 23.44 -30.84 -1.24
N SER A 433 24.72 -30.53 -0.95
CA SER A 433 25.85 -31.35 -1.44
C SER A 433 26.17 -32.58 -0.57
N SER A 434 25.61 -32.65 0.65
CA SER A 434 25.90 -33.74 1.59
C SER A 434 25.04 -34.99 1.36
N LEU A 435 23.96 -34.89 0.57
CA LEU A 435 23.11 -36.03 0.21
C LEU A 435 23.55 -36.72 -1.09
N GLU A 436 24.16 -35.99 -2.02
CA GLU A 436 24.73 -36.57 -3.26
C GLU A 436 26.06 -37.29 -2.99
N SER A 437 26.84 -36.82 -2.00
CA SER A 437 28.12 -37.44 -1.62
C SER A 437 27.98 -38.75 -0.83
N ILE A 438 26.77 -39.09 -0.33
CA ILE A 438 26.48 -40.37 0.33
C ILE A 438 25.95 -41.41 -0.68
N GLN A 439 25.40 -40.98 -1.83
CA GLN A 439 24.97 -41.90 -2.90
C GLN A 439 26.08 -42.25 -3.91
N GLU A 440 27.20 -41.52 -3.94
CA GLU A 440 28.36 -41.86 -4.77
C GLU A 440 29.40 -42.77 -4.08
N GLN A 441 29.29 -43.02 -2.77
CA GLN A 441 30.21 -43.92 -2.03
C GLN A 441 29.71 -45.36 -1.81
N GLU A 442 28.46 -45.69 -2.12
CA GLU A 442 27.96 -47.09 -2.10
C GLU A 442 27.95 -47.77 -3.48
N GLY A 443 28.48 -47.10 -4.51
CA GLY A 443 28.45 -47.56 -5.91
C GLY A 443 29.82 -47.90 -6.51
N SER A 444 30.81 -48.37 -5.75
CA SER A 444 32.06 -48.89 -6.34
C SER A 444 32.83 -49.83 -5.42
N THR A 445 32.24 -50.98 -5.09
CA THR A 445 33.07 -52.14 -4.71
C THR A 445 32.38 -53.44 -5.11
N GLU A 446 33.14 -54.24 -5.85
CA GLU A 446 32.96 -55.69 -6.11
C GLU A 446 31.95 -56.13 -7.18
N SER A 447 32.46 -56.20 -8.42
CA SER A 447 32.10 -57.25 -9.36
C SER A 447 33.30 -58.19 -9.59
N SER A 448 33.24 -59.38 -8.99
CA SER A 448 33.86 -60.58 -9.56
C SER A 448 33.14 -61.82 -9.01
N THR A 449 32.35 -62.44 -9.90
CA THR A 449 32.12 -63.89 -10.11
C THR A 449 32.77 -64.84 -9.09
N GLU A 450 32.13 -65.90 -8.59
CA GLU A 450 31.31 -66.92 -9.26
C GLU A 450 30.78 -67.95 -8.23
N ASN A 451 29.74 -68.72 -8.61
CA ASN A 451 29.34 -70.04 -8.07
C ASN A 451 28.65 -70.13 -6.68
N SER A 452 27.35 -70.46 -6.67
CA SER A 452 26.88 -71.85 -6.43
C SER A 452 25.34 -71.93 -6.27
N LYS A 453 24.81 -73.06 -6.73
CA LYS A 453 23.41 -73.50 -6.66
C LYS A 453 22.96 -73.78 -5.22
N GLU A 454 21.70 -73.53 -4.86
CA GLU A 454 20.69 -74.56 -4.56
C GLU A 454 19.39 -74.02 -3.94
N ARG A 455 18.35 -74.84 -4.12
CA ARG A 455 16.92 -74.74 -3.78
C ARG A 455 16.63 -74.42 -2.31
N CYS A 456 15.52 -73.73 -2.02
CA CYS A 456 14.27 -74.37 -1.55
C CYS A 456 13.13 -73.36 -1.32
N ALA A 457 11.92 -73.82 -1.56
CA ALA A 457 10.65 -73.11 -1.50
C ALA A 457 10.10 -72.98 -0.07
N SER A 458 9.24 -71.98 0.18
CA SER A 458 7.96 -72.24 0.84
C SER A 458 6.94 -71.12 0.58
N ASN A 459 5.72 -71.58 0.29
CA ASN A 459 4.49 -70.81 0.16
C ASN A 459 4.00 -70.31 1.53
N HIS A 460 3.32 -69.15 1.60
CA HIS A 460 1.86 -69.13 1.84
C HIS A 460 1.22 -67.72 1.98
N LYS A 461 0.19 -67.52 1.13
CA LYS A 461 -1.18 -67.04 1.38
C LYS A 461 -1.46 -65.69 2.11
N LYS A 462 -2.15 -64.81 1.36
CA LYS A 462 -3.12 -63.79 1.80
C LYS A 462 -4.31 -64.39 2.58
N PRO A 463 -4.99 -63.58 3.42
CA PRO A 463 -6.35 -63.06 3.11
C PRO A 463 -6.48 -61.55 3.44
N SER A 464 -7.10 -60.70 2.61
CA SER A 464 -8.54 -60.47 2.33
C SER A 464 -9.31 -59.66 3.41
N ASN A 465 -9.77 -58.49 2.97
CA ASN A 465 -10.69 -57.53 3.58
C ASN A 465 -12.02 -58.09 4.11
N LYS A 466 -12.57 -57.43 5.14
CA LYS A 466 -13.99 -57.06 5.40
C LYS A 466 -13.95 -55.86 6.38
N LEU A 467 -14.43 -54.63 6.12
CA LEU A 467 -15.79 -54.09 5.88
C LEU A 467 -16.81 -54.28 7.02
N GLY A 468 -17.35 -53.15 7.49
CA GLY A 468 -18.49 -52.96 8.41
C GLY A 468 -18.05 -52.34 9.74
N SER A 469 -18.58 -51.23 10.24
CA SER A 469 -19.72 -50.36 9.91
C SER A 469 -19.52 -49.02 10.61
#